data_AF-A0A0S8IQ98-F1
#
_entry.id   AF-A0A0S8IQ98-F1
#
_cell.length_a   1.000
_cell.length_b   1.000
_cell.length_c   1.000
_cell.angle_alpha   90.00
_cell.angle_beta   90.00
_cell.angle_gamma   90.00
#
_symmetry.space_group_name_H-M   'P 1'
#
loop_
_entity.id
_entity.type
_entity.pdbx_description
1 polymer ?
#
loop_
_entity_poly.entity_id
_entity_poly.type
_entity_poly.pdbx_seq_one_letter_code
_entity_poly.pdbx_strand_id
1 'polypeptide(L)'
;TVGSALITSKGKIYKGVNIHSKTSGPTSICAETAAIAQMVSDDERKIKTIVAVWIDGKKWDVLPPCGACRHIISQFGNPWVIISKTKKTQLSDLYPLPVK
;
A
#
# COMPACT_ATOMS: atom_id res chain seq x y z
N THR A 1 6.85 -2.50 -13.22
CA THR A 1 6.60 -1.39 -12.27
C THR A 1 5.51 -1.80 -11.29
N VAL A 2 5.38 -1.14 -10.15
CA VAL A 2 4.32 -1.40 -9.16
C VAL A 2 3.50 -0.12 -8.96
N GLY A 3 2.19 -0.25 -9.07
CA GLY A 3 1.23 0.79 -8.69
C GLY A 3 0.50 0.39 -7.41
N SER A 4 -0.01 1.38 -6.69
CA SER A 4 -0.90 1.16 -5.54
C SER A 4 -2.05 2.16 -5.58
N ALA A 5 -3.20 1.70 -5.10
CA ALA A 5 -4.33 2.55 -4.82
C ALA A 5 -4.88 2.22 -3.43
N LEU A 6 -5.31 3.25 -2.72
CA LEU A 6 -6.02 3.12 -1.46
C LEU A 6 -7.28 3.97 -1.46
N ILE A 7 -8.27 3.55 -0.68
CA ILE A 7 -9.48 4.32 -0.40
C ILE A 7 -9.56 4.61 1.10
N THR A 8 -9.88 5.85 1.45
CA THR A 8 -10.02 6.27 2.86
C THR A 8 -11.38 5.88 3.42
N SER A 9 -11.53 5.96 4.74
CA SER A 9 -12.84 5.80 5.39
C SER A 9 -13.88 6.83 4.90
N LYS A 10 -13.44 7.98 4.38
CA LYS A 10 -14.30 9.03 3.79
C LYS A 10 -14.58 8.83 2.30
N GLY A 11 -14.06 7.75 1.70
CA GLY A 11 -14.31 7.41 0.29
C GLY A 11 -13.39 8.08 -0.73
N LYS A 12 -12.37 8.84 -0.30
CA LYS A 12 -11.38 9.42 -1.21
C LYS A 12 -10.36 8.39 -1.66
N ILE A 13 -9.95 8.43 -2.93
CA ILE A 13 -9.00 7.49 -3.52
C ILE A 13 -7.66 8.20 -3.75
N TYR A 14 -6.58 7.56 -3.30
CA TYR A 14 -5.20 8.01 -3.49
C TYR A 14 -4.40 6.95 -4.22
N LYS A 15 -3.42 7.39 -5.02
CA LYS A 15 -2.66 6.51 -5.92
C LYS A 15 -1.18 6.81 -5.81
N GLY A 16 -0.37 5.77 -5.99
CA GLY A 16 1.08 5.88 -5.96
C GLY A 16 1.72 4.90 -6.94
N VAL A 17 2.93 5.24 -7.38
CA VAL A 17 3.79 4.34 -8.16
C VAL A 17 5.12 4.21 -7.43
N ASN A 18 5.77 3.05 -7.58
CA ASN A 18 7.05 2.85 -6.93
C ASN A 18 8.15 3.69 -7.60
N ILE A 19 9.09 4.17 -6.79
CA ILE A 19 10.35 4.75 -7.26
C ILE A 19 11.44 3.74 -6.91
N HIS A 20 12.08 3.19 -7.92
CA HIS A 20 13.16 2.23 -7.72
C HIS A 20 14.51 2.91 -7.92
N SER A 21 15.32 2.94 -6.87
CA SER A 21 16.70 3.37 -6.95
C SER A 21 17.59 2.19 -7.32
N LYS A 22 18.34 2.33 -8.41
CA LYS A 22 19.26 1.29 -8.90
C LYS A 22 20.51 1.13 -8.02
N THR A 23 20.84 2.15 -7.23
CA THR A 23 22.11 2.26 -6.51
C THR A 23 21.95 2.18 -4.99
N SER A 24 20.75 2.42 -4.45
CA SER A 24 20.51 2.42 -3.01
C SER A 24 19.10 1.97 -2.66
N GLY A 25 18.97 0.76 -2.11
CA GLY A 25 17.70 0.21 -1.62
C GLY A 25 16.94 1.14 -0.65
N PRO A 26 17.59 1.76 0.36
CA PRO A 26 16.93 2.69 1.29
C PRO A 26 16.27 3.91 0.66
N THR A 27 16.72 4.32 -0.54
CA THR A 27 16.12 5.44 -1.28
C THR A 27 14.98 5.02 -2.20
N SER A 28 14.68 3.71 -2.28
CA SER A 28 13.52 3.22 -3.03
C SER A 28 12.24 3.44 -2.24
N ILE A 29 11.17 3.83 -2.95
CA ILE A 29 9.85 4.08 -2.37
C ILE A 29 8.87 3.09 -2.98
N CYS A 30 8.19 2.32 -2.13
CA CYS A 30 7.11 1.43 -2.55
C CYS A 30 5.87 2.23 -2.98
N ALA A 31 5.07 1.64 -3.86
CA ALA A 31 3.89 2.31 -4.41
C ALA A 31 2.86 2.65 -3.32
N GLU A 32 2.74 1.79 -2.31
CA GLU A 32 1.88 1.96 -1.15
C GLU A 32 2.29 3.20 -0.35
N THR A 33 3.60 3.36 -0.08
CA THR A 33 4.15 4.54 0.63
C THR A 33 3.87 5.81 -0.15
N ALA A 34 4.01 5.80 -1.47
CA ALA A 34 3.70 6.96 -2.30
C ALA A 34 2.20 7.33 -2.26
N ALA A 35 1.29 6.33 -2.32
CA ALA A 35 -0.15 6.56 -2.19
C ALA A 35 -0.53 7.11 -0.81
N ILE A 36 0.11 6.60 0.25
CA ILE A 36 -0.07 7.07 1.62
C ILE A 36 0.45 8.49 1.79
N ALA A 37 1.60 8.84 1.20
CA ALA A 37 2.14 10.20 1.25
C ALA A 37 1.17 11.21 0.61
N GLN A 38 0.54 10.84 -0.51
CA GLN A 38 -0.51 11.65 -1.13
C GLN A 38 -1.72 11.82 -0.20
N MET A 39 -2.23 10.72 0.37
CA MET A 39 -3.33 10.75 1.34
C MET A 39 -3.02 11.65 2.54
N VAL A 40 -1.81 11.57 3.08
CA VAL A 40 -1.38 12.34 4.25
C VAL A 40 -1.30 13.84 3.92
N SER A 41 -0.84 14.18 2.71
CA SER A 41 -0.77 15.56 2.22
C SER A 41 -2.15 16.22 2.10
N ASP A 42 -3.19 15.42 1.85
CA ASP A 42 -4.60 15.84 1.80
C ASP A 42 -5.31 15.75 3.18
N ASP A 43 -4.54 15.66 4.26
CA ASP A 43 -4.99 15.57 5.66
C ASP A 43 -5.93 14.38 5.96
N GLU A 44 -5.82 13.31 5.18
CA GLU A 44 -6.48 12.04 5.47
C GLU A 44 -5.56 11.13 6.30
N ARG A 45 -6.15 10.38 7.24
CA ARG A 45 -5.39 9.58 8.23
C ARG A 45 -5.91 8.15 8.43
N LYS A 46 -7.03 7.78 7.81
CA LYS A 46 -7.63 6.45 7.95
C LYS A 46 -7.81 5.75 6.62
N ILE A 47 -7.12 4.63 6.46
CA ILE A 47 -7.24 3.78 5.28
C ILE A 47 -8.37 2.78 5.51
N LYS A 48 -9.25 2.61 4.52
CA LYS A 48 -10.29 1.58 4.51
C LYS A 48 -9.82 0.33 3.77
N THR A 49 -9.20 0.50 2.60
CA THR A 49 -8.68 -0.60 1.79
C THR A 49 -7.49 -0.14 0.95
N ILE A 50 -6.51 -1.02 0.76
CA ILE A 50 -5.33 -0.77 -0.08
C ILE A 50 -5.00 -2.00 -0.94
N VAL A 51 -4.45 -1.75 -2.13
CA VAL A 51 -3.95 -2.78 -3.06
C VAL A 51 -2.66 -2.31 -3.71
N ALA A 52 -1.74 -3.24 -3.96
CA ALA A 52 -0.57 -3.04 -4.80
C ALA A 52 -0.63 -4.01 -6.00
N VAL A 53 -0.28 -3.52 -7.18
CA VAL A 53 -0.34 -4.27 -8.44
C VAL A 53 0.98 -4.10 -9.17
N TRP A 54 1.61 -5.21 -9.53
CA TRP A 54 2.75 -5.24 -10.43
C TRP A 54 2.28 -5.37 -11.86
N ILE A 55 2.97 -4.68 -12.78
CA ILE A 55 2.74 -4.75 -14.21
C ILE A 55 4.06 -4.80 -14.98
N ASP A 56 4.10 -5.65 -16.00
CA ASP A 56 5.15 -5.78 -17.01
C ASP A 56 4.52 -6.09 -18.38
N GLY A 57 4.48 -5.07 -19.25
CA GLY A 57 3.73 -5.13 -20.50
C GLY A 57 2.25 -5.41 -20.27
N LYS A 58 1.75 -6.54 -20.81
CA LYS A 58 0.37 -7.00 -20.63
C LYS A 58 0.18 -7.90 -19.39
N LYS A 59 1.26 -8.33 -18.75
CA LYS A 59 1.21 -9.18 -17.57
C LYS A 59 1.04 -8.31 -16.33
N TRP A 60 0.11 -8.69 -15.46
CA TRP A 60 -0.11 -8.02 -14.19
C TRP A 60 -0.56 -8.99 -13.12
N ASP A 61 -0.19 -8.68 -11.88
CA ASP A 61 -0.63 -9.42 -10.72
C ASP A 61 -0.76 -8.53 -9.49
N VAL A 62 -1.60 -8.95 -8.55
CA VAL A 62 -1.74 -8.31 -7.25
C VAL A 62 -0.59 -8.79 -6.36
N LEU A 63 0.08 -7.85 -5.70
CA LEU A 63 1.15 -8.15 -4.77
C LEU A 63 0.71 -7.92 -3.32
N PRO A 64 1.03 -8.84 -2.40
CA PRO A 64 0.94 -8.54 -0.98
C PRO A 64 1.96 -7.46 -0.61
N PRO A 65 1.63 -6.54 0.32
CA PRO A 65 2.56 -5.48 0.72
C PRO A 65 3.81 -6.05 1.38
N CYS A 66 4.95 -5.40 1.12
CA CYS A 66 6.23 -5.75 1.73
C CYS A 66 6.23 -5.43 3.25
N GLY A 67 7.20 -5.95 4.00
CA GLY A 67 7.27 -5.77 5.45
C GLY A 67 7.30 -4.30 5.90
N ALA A 68 8.06 -3.45 5.21
CA ALA A 68 8.12 -2.02 5.49
C ALA A 68 6.79 -1.32 5.24
N CYS A 69 6.11 -1.66 4.14
CA CYS A 69 4.78 -1.12 3.85
C CYS A 69 3.75 -1.54 4.90
N ARG A 70 3.79 -2.79 5.40
CA ARG A 70 2.89 -3.24 6.48
C ARG A 70 3.04 -2.37 7.74
N HIS A 71 4.28 -2.06 8.13
CA HIS A 71 4.54 -1.17 9.25
C HIS A 71 4.01 0.26 9.03
N ILE A 72 4.18 0.81 7.83
CA ILE A 72 3.68 2.15 7.50
C ILE A 72 2.14 2.16 7.50
N ILE A 73 1.52 1.19 6.83
CA ILE A 73 0.05 1.06 6.77
C ILE A 73 -0.53 0.92 8.18
N SER A 74 0.15 0.22 9.10
CA SER A 74 -0.32 0.04 10.48
C SER A 74 -0.37 1.33 11.29
N GLN A 75 0.25 2.42 10.82
CA GLN A 75 0.12 3.75 11.43
C GLN A 75 -1.21 4.43 11.10
N PHE A 76 -1.97 3.91 10.12
CA PHE A 76 -3.18 4.53 9.57
C PHE A 76 -4.43 3.63 9.70
N GLY A 77 -4.40 2.65 10.60
CA GLY A 77 -5.51 1.75 10.88
C GLY A 77 -5.18 0.26 10.72
N ASN A 78 -6.24 -0.54 10.79
CA ASN A 78 -6.26 -1.94 10.36
C ASN A 78 -7.10 -2.11 9.07
N PRO A 79 -6.61 -1.63 7.90
CA PRO A 79 -7.38 -1.68 6.67
C PRO A 79 -7.50 -3.10 6.11
N TRP A 80 -8.45 -3.27 5.19
CA TRP A 80 -8.42 -4.42 4.30
C TRP A 80 -7.27 -4.30 3.31
N VAL A 81 -6.51 -5.37 3.14
CA VAL A 81 -5.42 -5.47 2.17
C VAL A 81 -5.81 -6.52 1.13
N ILE A 82 -5.86 -6.12 -0.14
CA ILE A 82 -6.05 -7.05 -1.26
C ILE A 82 -4.68 -7.67 -1.56
N ILE A 83 -4.55 -8.97 -1.34
CA ILE A 83 -3.27 -9.70 -1.43
C ILE A 83 -3.17 -10.63 -2.64
N SER A 84 -4.29 -10.88 -3.32
CA SER A 84 -4.34 -11.60 -4.59
C SER A 84 -5.60 -11.17 -5.36
N LYS A 85 -5.77 -11.69 -6.59
CA LYS A 85 -6.95 -11.41 -7.43
C LYS A 85 -8.28 -11.81 -6.80
N THR A 86 -8.26 -12.73 -5.83
CA THR A 86 -9.47 -13.32 -5.23
C THR A 86 -9.52 -13.19 -3.71
N LYS A 87 -8.47 -12.67 -3.08
CA LYS A 87 -8.36 -12.65 -1.62
C LYS A 87 -8.00 -11.26 -1.09
N LYS A 88 -8.73 -10.86 -0.04
CA LYS A 88 -8.36 -9.77 0.85
C LYS A 88 -8.33 -10.27 2.29
N THR A 89 -7.55 -9.62 3.14
CA THR A 89 -7.40 -9.95 4.56
C THR A 89 -7.25 -8.65 5.37
N GLN A 90 -7.35 -8.70 6.69
CA GLN A 90 -7.01 -7.52 7.50
C GLN A 90 -5.50 -7.39 7.64
N LEU A 91 -5.00 -6.17 7.80
CA LEU A 91 -3.56 -5.94 8.00
C LEU A 91 -3.03 -6.69 9.23
N SER A 92 -3.82 -6.81 10.29
CA SER A 92 -3.50 -7.58 11.49
C SER A 92 -3.14 -9.03 11.23
N ASP A 93 -3.68 -9.64 10.16
CA ASP A 93 -3.37 -11.03 9.79
C ASP A 93 -2.02 -11.15 9.06
N LEU A 94 -1.48 -10.02 8.58
CA LEU A 94 -0.22 -9.93 7.83
C LEU A 94 0.91 -9.33 8.64
N TYR A 95 0.63 -8.69 9.77
CA TYR A 95 1.59 -7.92 10.52
C TYR A 95 1.49 -8.26 12.02
N PRO A 96 2.56 -8.83 12.62
CA PRO A 96 2.49 -9.40 13.96
C PRO A 96 2.47 -8.35 15.09
N LEU A 97 2.68 -7.08 14.79
CA LEU A 97 2.73 -6.00 15.78
C LEU A 97 1.39 -5.24 15.85
N PRO A 98 1.11 -4.55 16.97
CA PRO A 98 -0.13 -3.79 17.14
C PRO A 98 -0.34 -2.77 16.01
N VAL A 99 -1.55 -2.76 15.48
CA VAL A 99 -2.06 -1.78 14.52
C VAL A 99 -2.71 -0.62 15.29
N LYS A 100 -2.47 0.63 14.85
CA LYS A 100 -3.08 1.82 15.45
C LYS A 100 -4.52 2.04 15.01
#